data_AF-A0A952IPW7-F1
#
_entry.id   AF-A0A952IPW7-F1
#
_cell.length_a   1.000
_cell.length_b   1.000
_cell.length_c   1.000
_cell.angle_alpha   90.00
_cell.angle_beta   90.00
_cell.angle_gamma   90.00
#
_symmetry.space_group_name_H-M   'P 1'
#
loop_
_entity.id
_entity.type
_entity.pdbx_description
1 polymer ?
#
loop_
_entity_poly.entity_id
_entity_poly.type
_entity_poly.pdbx_seq_one_letter_code
_entity_poly.pdbx_strand_id
1 'polypeptide(L)'
;YRGRGRQTGWVGRARFNGSEVKKLEKVNAWNPERLLALNGTDMVEWDAMTTGNYGGFDVWLDEDKQGAFDLHCNQGELKVPLAEIGINDEVLETGGLEKQIRVFRLPEEMSACEMQFDYKISLATDRDNPLWICVYTEDGFQAWSSPVFVFSD
;
A
#
# COMPACT_ATOMS: atom_id res chain seq x y z
N TYR A 1 -0.80 -8.93 -27.95
CA TYR A 1 -0.37 -7.64 -27.39
C TYR A 1 1.01 -7.82 -26.77
N ARG A 2 2.10 -7.45 -27.45
CA ARG A 2 3.49 -7.64 -26.99
C ARG A 2 4.17 -6.29 -26.90
N GLY A 3 4.42 -5.84 -25.67
CA GLY A 3 5.14 -4.61 -25.34
C GLY A 3 4.22 -3.40 -25.10
N ARG A 4 4.48 -2.66 -24.00
CA ARG A 4 3.84 -1.40 -23.55
C ARG A 4 2.67 -1.47 -22.56
N GLY A 5 2.83 -2.28 -21.50
CA GLY A 5 2.02 -2.17 -20.27
C GLY A 5 2.88 -2.12 -19.00
N ARG A 6 4.10 -1.55 -19.08
CA ARG A 6 5.03 -1.51 -17.94
C ARG A 6 4.66 -0.47 -16.89
N GLN A 7 3.97 0.58 -17.30
CA GLN A 7 3.62 1.73 -16.46
C GLN A 7 2.14 1.71 -16.17
N THR A 8 1.81 1.87 -14.89
CA THR A 8 0.45 2.05 -14.42
C THR A 8 0.31 3.48 -13.93
N GLY A 9 -0.64 4.23 -14.51
CA GLY A 9 -1.02 5.55 -14.02
C GLY A 9 -2.08 5.45 -12.94
N TRP A 10 -1.90 6.19 -11.87
CA TRP A 10 -2.79 6.28 -10.72
C TRP A 10 -3.17 7.73 -10.53
N VAL A 11 -4.38 8.09 -10.94
CA VAL A 11 -4.91 9.45 -10.76
C VAL A 11 -6.17 9.32 -9.94
N GLY A 12 -6.19 9.97 -8.78
CA GLY A 12 -7.28 9.79 -7.84
C GLY A 12 -7.27 10.75 -6.68
N ARG A 13 -8.24 10.51 -5.80
CA ARG A 13 -8.44 11.25 -4.57
C ARG A 13 -8.95 10.32 -3.49
N ALA A 14 -8.63 10.65 -2.25
CA ALA A 14 -9.12 9.98 -1.06
C ALA A 14 -9.67 11.06 -0.13
N ARG A 15 -10.93 10.91 0.28
CA ARG A 15 -11.60 11.82 1.20
C ARG A 15 -11.88 11.13 2.52
N PHE A 16 -11.58 11.83 3.61
CA PHE A 16 -11.76 11.41 5.00
C PHE A 16 -12.99 12.13 5.57
N ASN A 17 -14.18 11.72 5.12
CA ASN A 17 -15.43 12.42 5.45
C ASN A 17 -15.66 12.47 6.96
N GLY A 18 -15.98 13.66 7.48
CA GLY A 18 -16.19 13.89 8.92
C GLY A 18 -14.91 14.03 9.73
N SER A 19 -13.74 13.85 9.13
CA SER A 19 -12.44 13.90 9.80
C SER A 19 -11.55 14.99 9.19
N GLU A 20 -10.51 15.38 9.91
CA GLU A 20 -9.52 16.37 9.46
C GLU A 20 -8.13 15.75 9.36
N VAL A 21 -7.45 15.93 8.24
CA VAL A 21 -6.06 15.53 8.03
C VAL A 21 -5.14 16.57 8.70
N LYS A 22 -4.46 16.15 9.77
CA LYS A 22 -3.51 16.98 10.52
C LYS A 22 -2.10 16.94 9.94
N LYS A 23 -1.73 15.82 9.30
CA LYS A 23 -0.43 15.61 8.67
C LYS A 23 -0.58 14.70 7.46
N LEU A 24 0.21 14.99 6.42
CA LEU A 24 0.37 14.15 5.23
C LEU A 24 1.85 13.81 5.09
N GLU A 25 2.18 12.53 4.99
CA GLU A 25 3.53 12.05 4.70
C GLU A 25 3.53 11.23 3.42
N LYS A 26 4.54 11.44 2.56
CA LYS A 26 4.58 10.83 1.23
C LYS A 26 5.47 9.61 1.25
N VAL A 27 5.01 8.53 0.63
CA VAL A 27 5.75 7.28 0.47
C VAL A 27 6.14 7.09 -1.00
N ASN A 28 7.43 7.03 -1.29
CA ASN A 28 7.96 6.81 -2.64
C ASN A 28 7.43 7.78 -3.73
N ALA A 29 7.12 9.02 -3.36
CA ALA A 29 6.63 10.06 -4.29
C ALA A 29 7.78 10.85 -4.96
N TRP A 30 8.57 10.16 -5.78
CA TRP A 30 9.85 10.66 -6.31
C TRP A 30 9.74 11.71 -7.43
N ASN A 31 8.57 11.89 -8.03
CA ASN A 31 8.37 12.88 -9.08
C ASN A 31 7.73 14.16 -8.50
N PRO A 32 8.51 15.24 -8.27
CA PRO A 32 8.00 16.46 -7.66
C PRO A 32 7.05 17.25 -8.57
N GLU A 33 7.02 16.97 -9.88
CA GLU A 33 6.11 17.63 -10.83
C GLU A 33 4.70 17.05 -10.79
N ARG A 34 4.53 15.86 -10.19
CA ARG A 34 3.22 15.22 -10.10
C ARG A 34 2.56 15.51 -8.76
N LEU A 35 1.24 15.67 -8.81
CA LEU A 35 0.43 15.99 -7.65
C LEU A 35 0.47 14.83 -6.65
N LEU A 36 0.76 15.15 -5.40
CA LEU A 36 0.42 14.34 -4.23
C LEU A 36 0.33 15.33 -3.07
N ALA A 37 -0.88 15.79 -2.79
CA ALA A 37 -1.08 16.91 -1.87
C ALA A 37 -2.46 16.87 -1.23
N LEU A 38 -2.57 17.55 -0.09
CA LEU A 38 -3.84 17.84 0.54
C LEU A 38 -4.58 18.93 -0.25
N ASN A 39 -5.87 18.73 -0.47
CA ASN A 39 -6.79 19.72 -1.02
C ASN A 39 -7.90 19.97 0.00
N GLY A 40 -7.85 21.12 0.67
CA GLY A 40 -8.69 21.40 1.82
C GLY A 40 -8.14 20.74 3.08
N THR A 41 -9.02 20.25 3.95
CA THR A 41 -8.65 19.67 5.24
C THR A 41 -8.94 18.18 5.35
N ASP A 42 -9.63 17.59 4.39
CA ASP A 42 -10.17 16.22 4.49
C ASP A 42 -9.90 15.37 3.24
N MET A 43 -9.09 15.86 2.30
CA MET A 43 -8.93 15.19 1.01
C MET A 43 -7.50 15.25 0.51
N VAL A 44 -6.98 14.10 0.08
CA VAL A 44 -5.68 13.98 -0.60
C VAL A 44 -5.94 13.68 -2.07
N GLU A 45 -5.28 14.40 -2.97
CA GLU A 45 -5.32 14.17 -4.40
C GLU A 45 -3.94 13.75 -4.91
N TRP A 46 -3.91 12.83 -5.87
CA TRP A 46 -2.67 12.35 -6.45
C TRP A 46 -2.74 12.11 -7.97
N ASP A 47 -1.58 12.26 -8.59
CA ASP A 47 -1.19 11.74 -9.88
C ASP A 47 0.14 11.00 -9.69
N ALA A 48 0.15 9.70 -9.91
CA ALA A 48 1.34 8.87 -9.75
C ALA A 48 1.48 7.88 -10.90
N MET A 49 2.70 7.35 -11.04
CA MET A 49 3.00 6.30 -12.00
C MET A 49 3.91 5.27 -11.36
N THR A 50 3.53 3.99 -11.45
CA THR A 50 4.35 2.88 -10.96
C THR A 50 4.76 1.96 -12.10
N THR A 51 5.90 1.29 -11.93
CA THR A 51 6.38 0.23 -12.85
C THR A 51 6.64 -1.08 -12.10
N GLY A 52 5.71 -1.45 -11.23
CA GLY A 52 5.82 -2.63 -10.35
C GLY A 52 6.38 -2.34 -8.95
N ASN A 53 6.75 -1.09 -8.68
CA ASN A 53 6.99 -0.61 -7.32
C ASN A 53 5.67 -0.15 -6.66
N TYR A 54 5.70 0.06 -5.35
CA TYR A 54 4.61 0.71 -4.63
C TYR A 54 5.00 2.15 -4.26
N GLY A 55 3.97 2.94 -3.95
CA GLY A 55 4.05 4.29 -3.43
C GLY A 55 2.69 4.68 -2.89
N GLY A 56 2.62 5.79 -2.16
CA GLY A 56 1.42 6.17 -1.46
C GLY A 56 1.66 7.33 -0.51
N PHE A 57 0.88 7.37 0.54
CA PHE A 57 0.96 8.40 1.57
C PHE A 57 0.32 7.91 2.87
N ASP A 58 0.77 8.49 3.97
CA ASP A 58 0.14 8.36 5.28
C ASP A 58 -0.55 9.66 5.67
N VAL A 59 -1.66 9.53 6.40
CA VAL A 59 -2.35 10.66 7.00
C VAL A 59 -2.58 10.44 8.48
N TRP A 60 -2.43 11.50 9.25
CA TRP A 60 -2.85 11.55 10.65
C TRP A 60 -4.18 12.29 10.69
N LEU A 61 -5.17 11.67 11.31
CA LEU A 61 -6.55 12.17 11.31
C LEU A 61 -6.94 12.62 12.72
N ASP A 62 -7.60 13.77 12.80
CA ASP A 62 -8.55 14.05 13.86
C ASP A 62 -9.87 13.40 13.42
N GLU A 63 -10.09 12.19 13.92
CA GLU A 63 -11.08 11.25 13.40
C GLU A 63 -12.44 11.38 14.08
N ASP A 64 -13.50 11.57 13.29
CA ASP A 64 -14.87 11.32 13.75
C ASP A 64 -15.15 9.82 13.74
N LYS A 65 -15.72 9.30 14.84
CA LYS A 65 -16.14 7.90 14.98
C LYS A 65 -17.14 7.46 13.90
N GLN A 66 -17.87 8.39 13.31
CA GLN A 66 -18.81 8.15 12.21
C GLN A 66 -18.22 8.52 10.85
N GLY A 67 -16.93 8.87 10.80
CA GLY A 67 -16.25 9.26 9.58
C GLY A 67 -16.08 8.10 8.60
N ALA A 68 -15.89 8.44 7.32
CA ALA A 68 -15.78 7.46 6.25
C ALA A 68 -14.65 7.80 5.27
N PHE A 69 -13.87 6.80 4.94
CA PHE A 69 -12.88 6.85 3.87
C PHE A 69 -13.57 6.60 2.52
N ASP A 70 -13.36 7.51 1.57
CA ASP A 70 -13.92 7.43 0.22
C ASP A 70 -12.82 7.71 -0.80
N LEU A 71 -12.35 6.66 -1.47
CA LEU A 71 -11.33 6.69 -2.49
C LEU A 71 -11.93 6.53 -3.88
N HIS A 72 -11.57 7.44 -4.77
CA HIS A 72 -11.92 7.41 -6.19
C HIS A 72 -10.65 7.57 -7.03
N CYS A 73 -10.38 6.63 -7.92
CA CYS A 73 -9.28 6.76 -8.86
C CYS A 73 -9.64 6.19 -10.23
N ASN A 74 -8.78 6.45 -11.21
CA ASN A 74 -8.90 5.91 -12.57
C ASN A 74 -8.83 4.37 -12.66
N GLN A 75 -8.58 3.68 -11.55
CA GLN A 75 -8.54 2.21 -11.47
C GLN A 75 -9.74 1.61 -10.71
N GLY A 76 -10.56 2.41 -10.04
CA GLY A 76 -11.68 1.95 -9.24
C GLY A 76 -11.98 2.85 -8.03
N GLU A 77 -12.89 2.37 -7.20
CA GLU A 77 -13.44 3.09 -6.05
C GLU A 77 -13.44 2.18 -4.82
N LEU A 78 -13.14 2.74 -3.64
CA LEU A 78 -13.18 2.03 -2.37
C LEU A 78 -13.78 2.93 -1.30
N LYS A 79 -14.82 2.46 -0.62
CA LYS A 79 -15.47 3.20 0.46
C LYS A 79 -15.61 2.31 1.69
N VAL A 80 -15.04 2.77 2.81
CA VAL A 80 -14.98 2.02 4.07
C VAL A 80 -15.20 3.00 5.24
N PRO A 81 -16.00 2.66 6.26
CA PRO A 81 -16.03 3.43 7.52
C PRO A 81 -14.63 3.51 8.13
N LEU A 82 -14.21 4.69 8.60
CA LEU A 82 -12.86 4.84 9.15
C LEU A 82 -12.63 3.93 10.37
N ALA A 83 -13.67 3.72 11.18
CA ALA A 83 -13.64 2.84 12.34
C ALA A 83 -13.44 1.35 12.01
N GLU A 84 -13.66 0.93 10.76
CA GLU A 84 -13.47 -0.45 10.31
C GLU A 84 -12.06 -0.70 9.76
N ILE A 85 -11.30 0.37 9.43
CA ILE A 85 -9.93 0.25 8.92
C ILE A 85 -9.00 -0.11 10.07
N GLY A 86 -8.57 -1.38 10.08
CA GLY A 86 -7.61 -1.92 11.03
C GLY A 86 -6.21 -2.12 10.44
N ILE A 87 -5.40 -2.93 11.11
CA ILE A 87 -4.05 -3.29 10.64
C ILE A 87 -4.06 -4.21 9.42
N ASN A 88 -5.17 -4.91 9.19
CA ASN A 88 -5.36 -5.73 8.00
C ASN A 88 -5.76 -4.85 6.82
N ASP A 89 -5.38 -5.25 5.61
CA ASP A 89 -5.63 -4.47 4.42
C ASP A 89 -7.10 -4.47 3.99
N GLU A 90 -7.62 -3.28 3.75
CA GLU A 90 -8.72 -3.05 2.83
C GLU A 90 -8.15 -2.89 1.43
N VAL A 91 -8.52 -3.79 0.51
CA VAL A 91 -7.88 -3.91 -0.81
C VAL A 91 -8.84 -3.52 -1.93
N LEU A 92 -8.44 -2.53 -2.73
CA LEU A 92 -9.00 -2.30 -4.06
C LEU A 92 -8.16 -3.04 -5.09
N GLU A 93 -8.64 -4.20 -5.51
CA GLU A 93 -8.06 -4.99 -6.60
C GLU A 93 -8.35 -4.33 -7.95
N THR A 94 -7.32 -4.09 -8.77
CA THR A 94 -7.48 -3.37 -10.05
C THR A 94 -7.08 -4.21 -11.27
N GLY A 95 -7.00 -5.53 -11.07
CA GLY A 95 -6.61 -6.52 -12.08
C GLY A 95 -5.14 -6.42 -12.50
N GLY A 96 -4.66 -7.32 -13.35
CA GLY A 96 -3.22 -7.40 -13.66
C GLY A 96 -2.44 -8.14 -12.57
N LEU A 97 -1.11 -8.02 -12.59
CA LEU A 97 -0.24 -8.73 -11.66
C LEU A 97 -0.10 -7.93 -10.35
N GLU A 98 -0.86 -8.32 -9.32
CA GLU A 98 -0.84 -7.72 -7.96
C GLU A 98 -0.96 -6.19 -7.95
N LYS A 99 -1.66 -5.64 -8.95
CA LYS A 99 -1.90 -4.21 -9.08
C LYS A 99 -3.15 -3.86 -8.27
N GLN A 100 -2.92 -3.24 -7.13
CA GLN A 100 -3.95 -2.93 -6.14
C GLN A 100 -3.65 -1.63 -5.39
N ILE A 101 -4.66 -1.08 -4.72
CA ILE A 101 -4.49 -0.10 -3.64
C ILE A 101 -4.83 -0.80 -2.33
N ARG A 102 -4.01 -0.58 -1.31
CA ARG A 102 -4.23 -1.07 0.05
C ARG A 102 -4.46 0.11 0.97
N VAL A 103 -5.39 -0.05 1.90
CA VAL A 103 -5.68 0.93 2.95
C VAL A 103 -5.69 0.19 4.28
N PHE A 104 -4.90 0.65 5.22
CA PHE A 104 -4.76 0.04 6.55
C PHE A 104 -4.38 1.12 7.55
N ARG A 105 -4.48 0.78 8.84
CA ARG A 105 -4.19 1.67 9.95
C ARG A 105 -2.93 1.20 10.67
N LEU A 106 -1.95 2.10 10.71
CA LEU A 106 -0.73 1.95 11.49
C LEU A 106 -0.91 2.50 12.91
N PRO A 107 -0.07 2.09 13.87
CA PRO A 107 0.04 2.77 15.16
C PRO A 107 0.39 4.26 14.98
N GLU A 108 -0.03 5.11 15.92
CA GLU A 108 0.27 6.55 15.86
C GLU A 108 1.79 6.83 16.00
N GLU A 109 2.48 6.00 16.77
CA GLU A 109 3.94 6.00 16.91
C GLU A 109 4.48 4.58 16.73
N MET A 110 5.38 4.39 15.76
CA MET A 110 6.12 3.14 15.57
C MET A 110 7.38 3.14 16.44
N SER A 111 7.35 2.42 17.56
CA SER A 111 8.51 2.30 18.46
C SER A 111 9.37 1.06 18.20
N ALA A 112 8.93 0.16 17.31
CA ALA A 112 9.61 -1.10 17.03
C ALA A 112 10.53 -0.97 15.81
N CYS A 113 11.81 -1.26 16.00
CA CYS A 113 12.81 -1.28 14.92
C CYS A 113 13.33 -2.69 14.60
N GLU A 114 12.77 -3.70 15.24
CA GLU A 114 13.17 -5.11 15.11
C GLU A 114 11.93 -5.99 14.95
N MET A 115 12.04 -6.98 14.08
CA MET A 115 11.02 -7.99 13.87
C MET A 115 11.67 -9.37 13.81
N GLN A 116 11.12 -10.31 14.57
CA GLN A 116 11.45 -11.73 14.48
C GLN A 116 10.16 -12.52 14.26
N PHE A 117 10.19 -13.45 13.30
CA PHE A 117 9.06 -14.33 13.03
C PHE A 117 9.54 -15.72 12.62
N ASP A 118 8.75 -16.73 12.97
CA ASP A 118 8.91 -18.10 12.53
C ASP A 118 7.70 -18.48 11.68
N TYR A 119 7.94 -18.95 10.46
CA TYR A 119 6.87 -19.33 9.54
C TYR A 119 7.10 -20.73 8.96
N LYS A 120 6.06 -21.57 9.00
CA LYS A 120 6.10 -22.94 8.45
C LYS A 120 5.60 -22.93 7.01
N ILE A 121 6.46 -23.35 6.08
CA ILE A 121 6.17 -23.42 4.66
C ILE A 121 6.00 -24.88 4.26
N SER A 122 4.91 -25.20 3.57
CA SER A 122 4.72 -26.53 2.97
C SER A 122 5.54 -26.62 1.69
N LEU A 123 6.37 -27.66 1.57
CA LEU A 123 7.22 -27.89 0.41
C LEU A 123 6.58 -28.89 -0.54
N ALA A 124 6.75 -28.67 -1.85
CA ALA A 124 6.51 -29.68 -2.85
C ALA A 124 7.62 -30.74 -2.80
N THR A 125 7.26 -32.01 -2.95
CA THR A 125 8.15 -33.18 -2.78
C THR A 125 8.81 -33.66 -4.09
N ASP A 126 8.51 -33.03 -5.22
CA ASP A 126 8.91 -33.50 -6.55
C ASP A 126 9.54 -32.41 -7.42
N ARG A 127 9.89 -31.27 -6.82
CA ARG A 127 10.48 -30.12 -7.51
C ARG A 127 11.23 -29.21 -6.53
N ASP A 128 12.03 -28.32 -7.09
CA ASP A 128 12.62 -27.22 -6.33
C ASP A 128 11.53 -26.30 -5.75
N ASN A 129 11.73 -25.88 -4.51
CA ASN A 129 10.93 -24.86 -3.84
C ASN A 129 11.77 -23.58 -3.76
N PRO A 130 11.64 -22.65 -4.73
CA PRO A 130 12.28 -21.35 -4.64
C PRO A 130 11.57 -20.49 -3.60
N LEU A 131 12.26 -20.19 -2.50
CA LEU A 131 11.76 -19.34 -1.43
C LEU A 131 12.49 -18.01 -1.46
N TRP A 132 11.76 -16.90 -1.37
CA TRP A 132 12.36 -15.59 -1.13
C TRP A 132 11.69 -14.95 0.08
N ILE A 133 12.49 -14.21 0.84
CA ILE A 133 12.00 -13.40 1.95
C ILE A 133 11.94 -11.98 1.44
N CYS A 134 10.82 -11.31 1.67
CA CYS A 134 10.64 -9.91 1.38
C CYS A 134 10.20 -9.18 2.65
N VAL A 135 10.87 -8.08 2.95
CA VAL A 135 10.56 -7.19 4.07
C VAL A 135 10.20 -5.82 3.51
N TYR A 136 9.13 -5.25 4.04
CA TYR A 136 8.70 -3.88 3.77
C TYR A 136 8.80 -3.10 5.07
N THR A 137 9.35 -1.90 5.00
CA THR A 137 9.36 -0.96 6.12
C THR A 137 8.22 0.03 5.96
N GLU A 138 7.80 0.64 7.08
CA GLU A 138 6.71 1.61 7.14
C GLU A 138 6.90 2.78 6.16
N ASP A 139 8.13 3.27 6.03
CA ASP A 139 8.52 4.39 5.16
C ASP A 139 8.63 4.02 3.66
N GLY A 140 8.29 2.79 3.29
CA GLY A 140 8.17 2.40 1.91
C GLY A 140 9.42 1.77 1.29
N PHE A 141 10.44 1.42 2.08
CA PHE A 141 11.56 0.64 1.57
C PHE A 141 11.27 -0.85 1.55
N GLN A 142 12.02 -1.56 0.72
CA GLN A 142 11.90 -2.99 0.53
C GLN A 142 13.28 -3.62 0.52
N ALA A 143 13.41 -4.74 1.22
CA ALA A 143 14.55 -5.62 1.13
C ALA A 143 14.08 -7.03 0.72
N TRP A 144 14.87 -7.71 -0.10
CA TRP A 144 14.59 -9.09 -0.48
C TRP A 144 15.85 -9.95 -0.45
N SER A 145 15.68 -11.24 -0.15
CA SER A 145 16.74 -12.22 -0.32
C SER A 145 16.90 -12.62 -1.79
N SER A 146 18.05 -13.18 -2.15
CA SER A 146 18.11 -14.08 -3.31
C SER A 146 17.21 -15.31 -3.07
N PRO A 147 16.73 -15.99 -4.12
CA PRO A 147 15.95 -17.20 -3.94
C PRO A 147 16.80 -18.29 -3.24
N VAL A 148 16.25 -18.86 -2.18
CA VAL A 148 16.76 -20.03 -1.48
C VAL A 148 16.00 -21.23 -2.04
N PHE A 149 16.71 -22.13 -2.73
CA PHE A 149 16.11 -23.34 -3.30
C PHE A 149 16.17 -24.47 -2.28
N VAL A 150 15.00 -24.99 -1.93
CA VAL A 150 14.87 -26.13 -1.01
C VAL A 150 14.27 -27.31 -1.76
N PHE A 151 14.92 -28.47 -1.68
CA PHE A 151 14.39 -29.73 -2.19
C PHE A 151 13.96 -30.59 -1.01
N SER A 152 12.79 -31.24 -1.13
CA SER A 152 12.26 -32.18 -0.14
C SER A 152 12.19 -33.55 -0.82
N ASP A 153 12.97 -34.50 -0.32
CA ASP A 153 12.87 -35.92 -0.72
C ASP A 153 11.61 -36.60 -0.14
#